data_AF-A0A3A4ZUA2-F1
#
_entry.id   AF-A0A3A4ZUA2-F1
#
_cell.length_a   1.000
_cell.length_b   1.000
_cell.length_c   1.000
_cell.angle_alpha   90.00
_cell.angle_beta   90.00
_cell.angle_gamma   90.00
#
_symmetry.space_group_name_H-M   'P 1'
#
loop_
_entity.id
_entity.type
_entity.pdbx_description
1 polymer ?
#
loop_
_entity_poly.entity_id
_entity_poly.type
_entity_poly.pdbx_seq_one_letter_code
_entity_poly.pdbx_strand_id
1 'polypeptide(L)'
;MNKIFTFLCREFVFNGHMQSLGAVGIVTVSNILLFSQINWALMLVCYLTFQSIYYFDRYRDNKRDYITNRARNKHINSFQGLMPLLIVLLAFVSIGVSYQASGLEFSLIVLLVLVLGYAYPIYMKGITKHIPLFKNVYVASVHALLVIFPLIFMHLPVDRVSMKLVIYVFVEAMLAQHLLDTKDTYSDAKAKLKTMPVLIGNKNTLYFAITLTMLNALLIVELSPFLGFAMIVVNGASIYFVSKKRKMGYLLAASKFMLWLCVLFVM
;
A
#
# COMPACT_ATOMS: atom_id res chain seq x y z
N MET A 1 -15.25 13.10 23.77
CA MET A 1 -14.31 13.30 22.64
C MET A 1 -14.84 14.39 21.74
N ASN A 2 -14.00 15.33 21.32
CA ASN A 2 -14.37 16.41 20.41
C ASN A 2 -14.88 15.84 19.07
N LYS A 3 -16.00 16.37 18.54
CA LYS A 3 -16.59 15.92 17.26
C LYS A 3 -15.59 16.04 16.11
N ILE A 4 -14.76 17.09 16.12
CA ILE A 4 -13.72 17.35 15.12
C ILE A 4 -12.66 16.25 15.17
N PHE A 5 -12.14 15.93 16.36
CA PHE A 5 -11.14 14.88 16.53
C PHE A 5 -11.67 13.52 16.04
N THR A 6 -12.92 13.20 16.38
CA THR A 6 -13.56 11.96 15.91
C THR A 6 -13.70 11.91 14.38
N PHE A 7 -14.02 13.06 13.76
CA PHE A 7 -14.08 13.18 12.31
C PHE A 7 -12.70 12.95 11.69
N LEU A 8 -11.65 13.61 12.18
CA LEU A 8 -10.28 13.47 11.68
C LEU A 8 -9.75 12.05 11.82
N CYS A 9 -9.98 11.38 12.95
CA CYS A 9 -9.59 9.98 13.11
C CYS A 9 -10.32 9.06 12.12
N ARG A 10 -11.62 9.31 11.86
CA ARG A 10 -12.38 8.55 10.87
C ARG A 10 -11.89 8.82 9.46
N GLU A 11 -11.61 10.07 9.13
CA GLU A 11 -11.03 10.47 7.84
C GLU A 11 -9.75 9.69 7.59
N PHE A 12 -8.81 9.76 8.53
CA PHE A 12 -7.52 9.09 8.46
C PHE A 12 -7.64 7.57 8.26
N VAL A 13 -8.52 6.92 9.03
CA VAL A 13 -8.68 5.45 8.99
C VAL A 13 -9.49 4.98 7.78
N PHE A 14 -10.51 5.73 7.38
CA PHE A 14 -11.48 5.26 6.38
C PHE A 14 -11.13 5.65 4.95
N ASN A 15 -10.40 6.75 4.73
CA ASN A 15 -10.15 7.28 3.38
C ASN A 15 -8.71 7.11 2.89
N GLY A 16 -8.02 6.07 3.34
CA GLY A 16 -6.79 5.64 2.67
C GLY A 16 -5.50 6.32 3.13
N HIS A 17 -5.55 7.27 4.08
CA HIS A 17 -4.36 8.00 4.54
C HIS A 17 -3.27 7.08 5.09
N MET A 18 -3.66 6.03 5.82
CA MET A 18 -2.72 5.03 6.32
C MET A 18 -1.96 4.34 5.19
N GLN A 19 -2.65 4.00 4.10
CA GLN A 19 -2.04 3.36 2.94
C GLN A 19 -1.17 4.34 2.15
N SER A 20 -1.61 5.59 1.99
CA SER A 20 -0.81 6.66 1.36
C SER A 20 0.47 6.92 2.13
N LEU A 21 0.42 6.97 3.46
CA LEU A 21 1.62 7.07 4.30
C LEU A 21 2.48 5.79 4.24
N GLY A 22 1.88 4.63 3.95
CA GLY A 22 2.63 3.43 3.62
C GLY A 22 3.47 3.60 2.35
N ALA A 23 2.90 4.18 1.30
CA ALA A 23 3.64 4.50 0.08
C ALA A 23 4.79 5.49 0.36
N VAL A 24 4.53 6.54 1.16
CA VAL A 24 5.57 7.47 1.64
C VAL A 24 6.66 6.74 2.41
N GLY A 25 6.30 5.80 3.28
CA GLY A 25 7.24 4.99 4.05
C GLY A 25 8.19 4.18 3.18
N ILE A 26 7.68 3.53 2.12
CA ILE A 26 8.51 2.81 1.14
C ILE A 26 9.50 3.78 0.49
N VAL A 27 8.99 4.87 -0.09
CA VAL A 27 9.83 5.83 -0.82
C VAL A 27 10.89 6.44 0.08
N THR A 28 10.54 6.79 1.32
CA THR A 28 11.47 7.42 2.26
C THR A 28 12.57 6.46 2.70
N VAL A 29 12.22 5.24 3.10
CA VAL A 29 13.22 4.22 3.48
C VAL A 29 14.10 3.84 2.29
N SER A 30 13.54 3.70 1.09
CA SER A 30 14.34 3.47 -0.12
C SER A 30 15.31 4.62 -0.39
N ASN A 31 14.86 5.87 -0.28
CA ASN A 31 15.72 7.04 -0.49
C ASN A 31 16.88 7.11 0.53
N ILE A 32 16.62 6.74 1.78
CA ILE A 32 17.66 6.72 2.83
C ILE A 32 18.62 5.56 2.64
N LEU A 33 18.13 4.35 2.36
CA LEU A 33 19.01 3.19 2.13
C LEU A 33 19.89 3.36 0.89
N LEU A 34 19.41 4.04 -0.15
CA LEU A 34 20.16 4.26 -1.38
C LEU A 34 21.07 5.50 -1.32
N PHE A 35 20.64 6.59 -0.67
CA PHE A 35 21.29 7.90 -0.77
C PHE A 35 21.52 8.62 0.56
N SER A 36 21.09 8.04 1.69
CA SER A 36 21.22 8.63 3.03
C SER A 36 20.59 10.03 3.16
N GLN A 37 19.50 10.29 2.44
CA GLN A 37 18.83 11.60 2.42
C GLN A 37 17.31 11.47 2.53
N ILE A 38 16.65 12.52 3.03
CA ILE A 38 15.19 12.67 3.02
C ILE A 38 14.82 13.70 1.96
N ASN A 39 13.87 13.35 1.08
CA ASN A 39 13.35 14.26 0.07
C ASN A 39 11.85 14.52 0.30
N TRP A 40 11.55 15.70 0.86
CA TRP A 40 10.18 16.10 1.21
C TRP A 40 9.26 16.27 0.00
N ALA A 41 9.79 16.75 -1.13
CA ALA A 41 8.99 16.90 -2.35
C ALA A 41 8.54 15.53 -2.87
N LEU A 42 9.47 14.57 -2.88
CA LEU A 42 9.18 13.19 -3.28
C LEU A 42 8.16 12.52 -2.34
N MET A 43 8.29 12.73 -1.03
CA MET A 43 7.31 12.26 -0.04
C MET A 43 5.92 12.85 -0.28
N LEU A 44 5.84 14.16 -0.53
CA LEU A 44 4.59 14.87 -0.81
C LEU A 44 3.92 14.35 -2.09
N VAL A 45 4.67 14.22 -3.19
CA VAL A 45 4.18 13.67 -4.45
C VAL A 45 3.63 12.26 -4.25
N CYS A 46 4.38 11.39 -3.54
CA CYS A 46 3.95 10.03 -3.26
C CYS A 46 2.65 10.00 -2.46
N TYR A 47 2.56 10.81 -1.40
CA TYR A 47 1.36 10.93 -0.59
C TYR A 47 0.16 11.37 -1.43
N LEU A 48 0.28 12.47 -2.19
CA LEU A 48 -0.81 13.02 -2.99
C LEU A 48 -1.29 12.04 -4.08
N THR A 49 -0.34 11.39 -4.77
CA THR A 49 -0.63 10.38 -5.80
C THR A 49 -1.47 9.25 -5.23
N PHE A 50 -0.99 8.60 -4.16
CA PHE A 50 -1.67 7.43 -3.59
C PHE A 50 -2.94 7.82 -2.87
N GLN A 51 -2.98 9.01 -2.23
CA GLN A 51 -4.20 9.51 -1.62
C GLN A 51 -5.30 9.70 -2.65
N SER A 52 -4.97 10.22 -3.82
CA SER A 52 -5.92 10.35 -4.92
C SER A 52 -6.44 9.00 -5.41
N ILE A 53 -5.54 8.02 -5.59
CA ILE A 53 -5.89 6.65 -6.01
C ILE A 53 -6.80 5.99 -4.99
N TYR A 54 -6.49 6.09 -3.69
CA TYR A 54 -7.32 5.50 -2.64
C TYR A 54 -8.65 6.21 -2.47
N TYR A 55 -8.71 7.53 -2.60
CA TYR A 55 -9.99 8.25 -2.66
C TYR A 55 -10.86 7.75 -3.82
N PHE A 56 -10.28 7.53 -4.99
CA PHE A 56 -11.00 6.99 -6.14
C PHE A 56 -11.51 5.56 -5.91
N ASP A 57 -10.66 4.67 -5.38
CA ASP A 57 -11.05 3.30 -5.00
C ASP A 57 -12.23 3.31 -4.01
N ARG A 58 -12.15 4.15 -2.97
CA ARG A 58 -13.21 4.32 -1.96
C ARG A 58 -14.50 4.91 -2.52
N TYR A 59 -14.40 5.93 -3.36
CA TYR A 59 -15.54 6.54 -4.03
C TYR A 59 -16.31 5.51 -4.85
N ARG A 60 -15.59 4.67 -5.60
CA ARG A 60 -16.19 3.68 -6.50
C ARG A 60 -16.80 2.48 -5.78
N ASP A 61 -16.13 1.94 -4.77
CA ASP A 61 -16.61 0.76 -4.04
C ASP A 61 -17.58 1.11 -2.88
N ASN A 62 -17.88 2.39 -2.65
CA ASN A 62 -18.72 2.87 -1.55
C ASN A 62 -20.06 2.13 -1.40
N LYS A 63 -20.78 1.86 -2.51
CA LYS A 63 -22.07 1.13 -2.47
C LYS A 63 -21.91 -0.34 -2.04
N ARG A 64 -20.83 -0.99 -2.45
CA ARG A 64 -20.53 -2.39 -2.06
C ARG A 64 -20.12 -2.47 -0.60
N ASP A 65 -19.39 -1.46 -0.14
CA ASP A 65 -18.88 -1.33 1.21
C ASP A 65 -19.97 -1.14 2.27
N TYR A 66 -21.19 -0.75 1.91
CA TYR A 66 -22.31 -0.67 2.86
C TYR A 66 -22.59 -2.02 3.56
N ILE A 67 -22.40 -3.13 2.85
CA ILE A 67 -22.66 -4.47 3.38
C ILE A 67 -21.59 -4.89 4.39
N THR A 68 -20.32 -4.55 4.13
CA THR A 68 -19.17 -5.02 4.92
C THR A 68 -18.68 -4.02 5.96
N ASN A 69 -18.91 -2.72 5.75
CA ASN A 69 -18.43 -1.65 6.62
C ASN A 69 -19.34 -0.40 6.57
N ARG A 70 -20.49 -0.49 7.27
CA ARG A 70 -21.47 0.60 7.40
C ARG A 70 -20.87 1.89 7.96
N ALA A 71 -19.91 1.81 8.88
CA ALA A 71 -19.29 2.98 9.50
C ALA A 71 -18.47 3.79 8.48
N ARG A 72 -17.66 3.11 7.66
CA ARG A 72 -16.93 3.74 6.55
C ARG A 72 -17.88 4.35 5.53
N ASN A 73 -18.89 3.59 5.10
CA ASN A 73 -19.87 4.08 4.13
C ASN A 73 -20.58 5.35 4.61
N LYS A 74 -21.03 5.39 5.87
CA LYS A 74 -21.66 6.57 6.46
C LYS A 74 -20.72 7.78 6.48
N HIS A 75 -19.43 7.57 6.76
CA HIS A 75 -18.42 8.63 6.73
C HIS A 75 -18.23 9.16 5.30
N ILE A 76 -17.98 8.28 4.33
CA ILE A 76 -17.78 8.64 2.92
C ILE A 76 -18.99 9.38 2.33
N ASN A 77 -20.20 8.90 2.63
CA ASN A 77 -21.44 9.54 2.15
C ASN A 77 -21.60 10.99 2.63
N SER A 78 -20.99 11.37 3.75
CA SER A 78 -21.13 12.73 4.29
C SER A 78 -20.49 13.82 3.41
N PHE A 79 -19.56 13.46 2.51
CA PHE A 79 -18.91 14.37 1.58
C PHE A 79 -18.72 13.78 0.18
N GLN A 80 -19.49 12.73 -0.17
CA GLN A 80 -19.35 12.02 -1.45
C GLN A 80 -19.43 12.95 -2.68
N GLY A 81 -20.24 14.01 -2.62
CA GLY A 81 -20.34 15.01 -3.70
C GLY A 81 -19.05 15.80 -3.94
N LEU A 82 -18.18 15.94 -2.92
CA LEU A 82 -16.89 16.63 -3.03
C LEU A 82 -15.75 15.70 -3.44
N MET A 83 -15.92 14.38 -3.33
CA MET A 83 -14.84 13.42 -3.62
C MET A 83 -14.28 13.53 -5.05
N PRO A 84 -15.09 13.67 -6.12
CA PRO A 84 -14.54 13.82 -7.47
C PRO A 84 -13.62 15.05 -7.59
N LEU A 85 -14.00 16.18 -6.97
CA LEU A 85 -13.18 17.38 -6.96
C LEU A 85 -11.87 17.14 -6.20
N LEU A 86 -11.92 16.50 -5.03
CA LEU A 86 -10.72 16.19 -4.24
C LEU A 86 -9.77 15.24 -5.00
N ILE A 87 -10.28 14.23 -5.67
CA ILE A 87 -9.48 13.30 -6.49
C ILE A 87 -8.77 14.06 -7.61
N VAL A 88 -9.50 14.88 -8.39
CA VAL A 88 -8.89 15.66 -9.48
C VAL A 88 -7.87 16.66 -8.93
N LEU A 89 -8.18 17.35 -7.84
CA LEU A 89 -7.28 18.31 -7.22
C LEU A 89 -5.99 17.64 -6.73
N LEU A 90 -6.08 16.53 -5.99
CA LEU A 90 -4.91 15.79 -5.49
C LEU A 90 -4.03 15.28 -6.64
N ALA A 91 -4.65 14.73 -7.69
CA ALA A 91 -3.94 14.27 -8.88
C ALA A 91 -3.21 15.43 -9.59
N PHE A 92 -3.91 16.54 -9.82
CA PHE A 92 -3.35 17.72 -10.49
C PHE A 92 -2.19 18.33 -9.70
N VAL A 93 -2.38 18.53 -8.39
CA VAL A 93 -1.31 19.04 -7.50
C VAL A 93 -0.13 18.07 -7.48
N SER A 94 -0.38 16.76 -7.44
CA SER A 94 0.70 15.77 -7.47
C SER A 94 1.55 15.85 -8.73
N ILE A 95 0.93 16.04 -9.90
CA ILE A 95 1.64 16.21 -11.19
C ILE A 95 2.37 17.55 -11.25
N GLY A 96 1.75 18.63 -10.76
CA GLY A 96 2.39 19.95 -10.72
C GLY A 96 3.63 19.98 -9.82
N VAL A 97 3.53 19.40 -8.63
CA VAL A 97 4.65 19.30 -7.68
C VAL A 97 5.76 18.40 -8.23
N SER A 98 5.43 17.26 -8.86
CA SER A 98 6.45 16.39 -9.45
C SER A 98 7.19 17.07 -10.60
N TYR A 99 6.49 17.85 -11.42
CA TYR A 99 7.09 18.61 -12.51
C TYR A 99 8.05 19.68 -11.99
N GLN A 100 7.63 20.44 -11.00
CA GLN A 100 8.47 21.46 -10.38
C GLN A 100 9.70 20.86 -9.68
N ALA A 101 9.56 19.68 -9.07
CA ALA A 101 10.61 19.10 -8.24
C ALA A 101 11.66 18.29 -9.01
N SER A 102 11.31 17.63 -10.12
CA SER A 102 12.21 16.72 -10.85
C SER A 102 12.07 16.80 -12.39
N GLY A 103 11.03 17.46 -12.90
CA GLY A 103 10.83 17.70 -14.34
C GLY A 103 9.81 16.77 -15.00
N LEU A 104 9.81 16.78 -16.33
CA LEU A 104 8.79 16.11 -17.14
C LEU A 104 8.80 14.59 -16.98
N GLU A 105 9.97 13.97 -16.97
CA GLU A 105 10.11 12.51 -16.95
C GLU A 105 9.45 11.88 -15.71
N PHE A 106 9.82 12.38 -14.51
CA PHE A 106 9.20 11.91 -13.26
C PHE A 106 7.69 12.20 -13.22
N SER A 107 7.25 13.33 -13.79
CA SER A 107 5.82 13.67 -13.88
C SER A 107 5.02 12.71 -14.75
N LEU A 108 5.59 12.25 -15.86
CA LEU A 108 4.97 11.25 -16.72
C LEU A 108 4.84 9.90 -16.00
N ILE A 109 5.83 9.53 -15.18
CA ILE A 109 5.75 8.32 -14.35
C ILE A 109 4.65 8.46 -13.28
N VAL A 110 4.54 9.61 -12.62
CA VAL A 110 3.44 9.89 -11.67
C VAL A 110 2.08 9.81 -12.37
N LEU A 111 1.94 10.40 -13.56
CA LEU A 111 0.73 10.30 -14.37
C LEU A 111 0.39 8.85 -14.72
N LEU A 112 1.38 8.06 -15.14
CA LEU A 112 1.20 6.65 -15.44
C LEU A 112 0.70 5.87 -14.21
N VAL A 113 1.27 6.12 -13.03
CA VAL A 113 0.84 5.49 -11.78
C VAL A 113 -0.58 5.89 -11.41
N LEU A 114 -0.98 7.15 -11.61
CA LEU A 114 -2.37 7.60 -11.44
C LEU A 114 -3.32 6.87 -12.39
N VAL A 115 -2.99 6.78 -13.68
CA VAL A 115 -3.80 6.08 -14.69
C VAL A 115 -3.98 4.61 -14.32
N LEU A 116 -2.89 3.93 -13.98
CA LEU A 116 -2.93 2.53 -13.56
C LEU A 116 -3.72 2.36 -12.26
N GLY A 117 -3.49 3.22 -11.27
CA GLY A 117 -4.20 3.21 -10.00
C GLY A 117 -5.70 3.41 -10.15
N TYR A 118 -6.14 4.30 -11.03
CA TYR A 118 -7.56 4.46 -11.37
C TYR A 118 -8.11 3.32 -12.21
N ALA A 119 -7.33 2.75 -13.12
CA ALA A 119 -7.76 1.60 -13.91
C ALA A 119 -7.97 0.34 -13.04
N TYR A 120 -7.28 0.26 -11.89
CA TYR A 120 -7.34 -0.91 -11.01
C TYR A 120 -8.76 -1.29 -10.52
N PRO A 121 -9.51 -0.41 -9.82
CA PRO A 121 -10.86 -0.75 -9.36
C PRO A 121 -11.89 -0.86 -10.49
N ILE A 122 -11.58 -0.36 -11.69
CA ILE A 122 -12.46 -0.40 -12.86
C ILE A 122 -12.33 -1.71 -13.61
N TYR A 123 -11.10 -2.08 -13.98
CA TYR A 123 -10.82 -3.16 -14.92
C TYR A 123 -9.98 -4.27 -14.28
N MET A 124 -8.87 -3.91 -13.63
CA MET A 124 -7.81 -4.87 -13.31
C MET A 124 -8.19 -5.79 -12.14
N LYS A 125 -8.94 -5.30 -11.15
CA LYS A 125 -9.43 -6.12 -10.03
C LYS A 125 -10.21 -7.35 -10.51
N GLY A 126 -10.98 -7.21 -11.60
CA GLY A 126 -11.79 -8.27 -12.20
C GLY A 126 -10.98 -9.38 -12.87
N ILE A 127 -9.74 -9.11 -13.30
CA ILE A 127 -8.86 -10.10 -13.93
C ILE A 127 -8.53 -11.26 -12.97
N THR A 128 -8.55 -11.01 -11.66
CA THR A 128 -8.36 -12.03 -10.61
C THR A 128 -9.38 -13.18 -10.64
N LYS A 129 -10.48 -13.02 -11.38
CA LYS A 129 -11.41 -14.13 -11.65
C LYS A 129 -10.80 -15.19 -12.57
N HIS A 130 -9.92 -14.77 -13.47
CA HIS A 130 -9.32 -15.61 -14.49
C HIS A 130 -7.91 -16.03 -14.08
N ILE A 131 -7.07 -15.06 -13.68
CA ILE A 131 -5.67 -15.26 -13.30
C ILE A 131 -5.57 -15.30 -11.75
N PRO A 132 -5.17 -16.43 -11.15
CA PRO A 132 -4.94 -16.53 -9.71
C PRO A 132 -4.02 -15.42 -9.19
N LEU A 133 -4.36 -14.86 -8.03
CA LEU A 133 -3.54 -13.88 -7.29
C LEU A 133 -3.25 -12.57 -8.06
N PHE A 134 -3.90 -12.32 -9.20
CA PHE A 134 -3.57 -11.16 -10.04
C PHE A 134 -3.67 -9.83 -9.28
N LYS A 135 -4.74 -9.61 -8.48
CA LYS A 135 -4.84 -8.40 -7.65
C LYS A 135 -3.66 -8.25 -6.68
N ASN A 136 -3.21 -9.35 -6.08
CA ASN A 136 -2.14 -9.35 -5.09
C ASN A 136 -0.82 -8.97 -5.75
N VAL A 137 -0.50 -9.63 -6.87
CA VAL A 137 0.70 -9.35 -7.66
C VAL A 137 0.68 -7.92 -8.18
N TYR A 138 -0.45 -7.47 -8.71
CA TYR A 138 -0.59 -6.10 -9.21
C TYR A 138 -0.32 -5.06 -8.11
N VAL A 139 -1.00 -5.19 -6.97
CA VAL A 139 -0.82 -4.25 -5.85
C VAL A 139 0.61 -4.31 -5.31
N ALA A 140 1.21 -5.50 -5.21
CA ALA A 140 2.58 -5.67 -4.77
C ALA A 140 3.59 -5.05 -5.74
N SER A 141 3.40 -5.21 -7.05
CA SER A 141 4.24 -4.59 -8.07
C SER A 141 4.17 -3.06 -8.01
N VAL A 142 2.99 -2.49 -7.81
CA VAL A 142 2.84 -1.02 -7.65
C VAL A 142 3.62 -0.52 -6.44
N HIS A 143 3.56 -1.22 -5.30
CA HIS A 143 4.35 -0.85 -4.12
C HIS A 143 5.86 -1.05 -4.35
N ALA A 144 6.25 -2.13 -5.02
CA ALA A 144 7.66 -2.40 -5.33
C ALA A 144 8.27 -1.35 -6.26
N LEU A 145 7.50 -0.84 -7.24
CA LEU A 145 7.94 0.24 -8.12
C LEU A 145 8.25 1.55 -7.38
N LEU A 146 7.69 1.76 -6.18
CA LEU A 146 8.02 2.93 -5.36
C LEU A 146 9.48 2.98 -4.90
N VAL A 147 10.16 1.84 -4.87
CA VAL A 147 11.61 1.80 -4.60
C VAL A 147 12.39 2.51 -5.70
N ILE A 148 11.88 2.51 -6.94
CA ILE A 148 12.52 3.14 -8.10
C ILE A 148 12.19 4.63 -8.20
N PHE A 149 11.19 5.13 -7.47
CA PHE A 149 10.82 6.55 -7.50
C PHE A 149 11.98 7.49 -7.13
N PRO A 150 12.75 7.26 -6.05
CA PRO A 150 13.96 8.02 -5.76
C PRO A 150 14.98 8.09 -6.90
N LEU A 151 15.20 6.96 -7.59
CA LEU A 151 16.15 6.87 -8.70
C LEU A 151 15.69 7.72 -9.89
N ILE A 152 14.43 7.58 -10.31
CA ILE A 152 13.87 8.38 -11.40
C ILE A 152 13.85 9.86 -11.01
N PHE A 153 13.48 10.17 -9.76
CA PHE A 153 13.44 11.54 -9.26
C PHE A 153 14.81 12.23 -9.35
N MET A 154 15.89 11.49 -9.07
CA MET A 154 17.28 11.98 -9.11
C MET A 154 17.98 11.75 -10.45
N HIS A 155 17.29 11.23 -11.47
CA HIS A 155 17.86 10.89 -12.79
C HIS A 155 19.01 9.86 -12.71
N LEU A 156 18.88 8.88 -11.83
CA LEU A 156 19.87 7.83 -11.59
C LEU A 156 19.45 6.48 -12.18
N PRO A 157 20.40 5.65 -12.66
CA PRO A 157 20.11 4.33 -13.21
C PRO A 157 19.76 3.32 -12.11
N VAL A 158 18.93 2.33 -12.45
CA VAL A 158 18.65 1.19 -11.58
C VAL A 158 19.89 0.32 -11.41
N ASP A 159 20.24 0.00 -10.18
CA ASP A 159 21.41 -0.78 -9.80
C ASP A 159 21.04 -2.08 -9.08
N ARG A 160 22.05 -2.85 -8.65
CA ARG A 160 21.81 -4.14 -7.96
C ARG A 160 21.14 -3.97 -6.61
N VAL A 161 21.45 -2.89 -5.87
CA VAL A 161 20.93 -2.65 -4.52
C VAL A 161 19.46 -2.28 -4.59
N SER A 162 19.09 -1.36 -5.48
CA SER A 162 17.70 -0.99 -5.73
C SER A 162 16.86 -2.17 -6.22
N MET A 163 17.39 -3.05 -7.07
CA MET A 163 16.69 -4.27 -7.47
C MET A 163 16.45 -5.24 -6.30
N LYS A 164 17.42 -5.42 -5.39
CA LYS A 164 17.20 -6.19 -4.15
C LYS A 164 16.07 -5.58 -3.33
N LEU A 165 16.03 -4.24 -3.19
CA LEU A 165 14.96 -3.53 -2.47
C LEU A 165 13.60 -3.66 -3.15
N VAL A 166 13.53 -3.62 -4.49
CA VAL A 166 12.29 -3.87 -5.26
C VAL A 166 11.73 -5.24 -4.94
N ILE A 167 12.56 -6.29 -4.99
CA ILE A 167 12.15 -7.66 -4.68
C ILE A 167 11.68 -7.75 -3.22
N TYR A 168 12.42 -7.13 -2.29
CA TYR A 168 12.07 -7.10 -0.88
C TYR A 168 10.69 -6.46 -0.62
N VAL A 169 10.45 -5.27 -1.18
CA VAL A 169 9.16 -4.57 -1.04
C VAL A 169 8.04 -5.33 -1.73
N PHE A 170 8.31 -5.96 -2.88
CA PHE A 170 7.33 -6.82 -3.57
C PHE A 170 6.88 -7.96 -2.65
N VAL A 171 7.82 -8.69 -2.04
CA VAL A 171 7.50 -9.81 -1.15
C VAL A 171 6.79 -9.33 0.11
N GLU A 172 7.21 -8.21 0.70
CA GLU A 172 6.48 -7.59 1.82
C GLU A 172 5.04 -7.26 1.39
N ALA A 173 4.85 -6.58 0.26
CA ALA A 173 3.52 -6.18 -0.18
C ALA A 173 2.64 -7.41 -0.46
N MET A 174 3.18 -8.47 -1.09
CA MET A 174 2.50 -9.75 -1.28
C MET A 174 2.04 -10.36 0.04
N LEU A 175 2.92 -10.41 1.04
CA LEU A 175 2.59 -10.91 2.38
C LEU A 175 1.41 -10.14 2.99
N ALA A 176 1.45 -8.80 2.95
CA ALA A 176 0.35 -7.99 3.47
C ALA A 176 -0.96 -8.25 2.74
N GLN A 177 -0.94 -8.34 1.41
CA GLN A 177 -2.14 -8.65 0.62
C GLN A 177 -2.71 -10.02 0.97
N HIS A 178 -1.87 -11.05 1.11
CA HIS A 178 -2.33 -12.38 1.52
C HIS A 178 -2.98 -12.38 2.91
N LEU A 179 -2.39 -11.69 3.88
CA LEU A 179 -2.98 -11.56 5.20
C LEU A 179 -4.32 -10.83 5.15
N LEU A 180 -4.39 -9.71 4.43
CA LEU A 180 -5.60 -8.90 4.30
C LEU A 180 -6.73 -9.70 3.63
N ASP A 181 -6.43 -10.50 2.62
CA ASP A 181 -7.43 -11.31 1.92
C ASP A 181 -8.06 -12.39 2.83
N THR A 182 -7.37 -12.85 3.89
CA THR A 182 -7.94 -13.89 4.78
C THR A 182 -9.20 -13.45 5.52
N LYS A 183 -9.44 -12.14 5.65
CA LYS A 183 -10.69 -11.60 6.22
C LYS A 183 -11.81 -11.53 5.18
N ASP A 184 -11.44 -11.46 3.90
CA ASP A 184 -12.34 -11.24 2.77
C ASP A 184 -12.63 -12.54 2.00
N THR A 185 -12.20 -13.71 2.53
CA THR A 185 -12.34 -15.02 1.88
C THR A 185 -13.77 -15.31 1.42
N TYR A 186 -14.78 -15.03 2.25
CA TYR A 186 -16.19 -15.28 1.90
C TYR A 186 -16.67 -14.35 0.77
N SER A 187 -16.38 -13.05 0.86
CA SER A 187 -16.77 -12.08 -0.17
C SER A 187 -16.04 -12.32 -1.49
N ASP A 188 -14.75 -12.67 -1.43
CA ASP A 188 -13.92 -12.97 -2.59
C ASP A 188 -14.39 -14.25 -3.29
N ALA A 189 -14.72 -15.29 -2.52
CA ALA A 189 -15.31 -16.52 -3.06
C ALA A 189 -16.66 -16.23 -3.76
N LYS A 190 -17.54 -15.43 -3.13
CA LYS A 190 -18.82 -15.02 -3.73
C LYS A 190 -18.63 -14.23 -5.02
N ALA A 191 -17.59 -13.40 -5.08
CA ALA A 191 -17.21 -12.63 -6.27
C ALA A 191 -16.40 -13.44 -7.31
N LYS A 192 -16.13 -14.72 -7.04
CA LYS A 192 -15.30 -15.63 -7.85
C LYS A 192 -13.85 -15.15 -8.03
N LEU A 193 -13.30 -14.42 -7.06
CA LEU A 193 -11.92 -13.98 -7.08
C LEU A 193 -11.00 -15.10 -6.59
N LYS A 194 -9.97 -15.44 -7.38
CA LYS A 194 -9.01 -16.50 -7.09
C LYS A 194 -7.85 -15.99 -6.22
N THR A 195 -8.15 -15.65 -4.96
CA THR A 195 -7.14 -15.22 -3.98
C THR A 195 -6.56 -16.40 -3.21
N MET A 196 -5.39 -16.24 -2.59
CA MET A 196 -4.71 -17.32 -1.87
C MET A 196 -5.61 -17.96 -0.79
N PRO A 197 -6.31 -17.19 0.07
CA PRO A 197 -7.21 -17.76 1.05
C PRO A 197 -8.41 -18.52 0.46
N VAL A 198 -8.88 -18.12 -0.73
CA VAL A 198 -9.96 -18.82 -1.45
C VAL A 198 -9.47 -20.12 -2.06
N LEU A 199 -8.24 -20.13 -2.59
CA LEU A 199 -7.68 -21.29 -3.30
C LEU A 199 -7.20 -22.39 -2.35
N ILE A 200 -6.50 -22.03 -1.28
CA ILE A 200 -5.84 -23.00 -0.38
C ILE A 200 -6.30 -22.91 1.07
N GLY A 201 -7.23 -22.00 1.38
CA GLY A 201 -7.74 -21.77 2.74
C GLY A 201 -6.87 -20.83 3.58
N ASN A 202 -7.49 -20.26 4.62
CA ASN A 202 -6.82 -19.31 5.52
C ASN A 202 -5.60 -19.93 6.23
N LYS A 203 -5.70 -21.19 6.70
CA LYS A 203 -4.62 -21.86 7.44
C LYS A 203 -3.34 -21.97 6.58
N ASN A 204 -3.47 -22.47 5.35
CA ASN A 204 -2.33 -22.61 4.45
C ASN A 204 -1.80 -21.26 3.95
N THR A 205 -2.67 -20.26 3.82
CA THR A 205 -2.22 -18.88 3.54
C THR A 205 -1.32 -18.33 4.65
N LEU A 206 -1.63 -18.62 5.92
CA LEU A 206 -0.78 -18.21 7.05
C LEU A 206 0.57 -18.93 7.05
N TYR A 207 0.61 -20.23 6.76
CA TYR A 207 1.90 -20.94 6.60
C TYR A 207 2.73 -20.35 5.46
N PHE A 208 2.09 -20.06 4.32
CA PHE A 208 2.75 -19.38 3.21
C PHE A 208 3.31 -18.01 3.62
N ALA A 209 2.55 -17.22 4.39
CA ALA A 209 3.01 -15.93 4.92
C ALA A 209 4.21 -16.06 5.87
N ILE A 210 4.27 -17.11 6.71
CA ILE A 210 5.43 -17.40 7.56
C ILE A 210 6.66 -17.68 6.70
N THR A 211 6.52 -18.55 5.68
CA THR A 211 7.63 -18.86 4.76
C THR A 211 8.12 -17.61 4.05
N LEU A 212 7.22 -16.77 3.51
CA LEU A 212 7.58 -15.50 2.90
C LEU A 212 8.29 -14.56 3.87
N THR A 213 7.85 -14.49 5.14
CA THR A 213 8.49 -13.65 6.16
C THR A 213 9.96 -14.04 6.33
N MET A 214 10.24 -15.34 6.48
CA MET A 214 11.61 -15.83 6.69
C MET A 214 12.49 -15.60 5.46
N LEU A 215 11.98 -15.92 4.27
CA LEU A 215 12.72 -15.69 3.02
C LEU A 215 13.02 -14.21 2.80
N ASN A 216 12.06 -13.34 3.08
CA ASN A 216 12.24 -11.91 2.86
C ASN A 216 13.21 -11.26 3.85
N ALA A 217 13.26 -11.75 5.09
CA ALA A 217 14.25 -11.29 6.06
C ALA A 217 15.68 -11.60 5.61
N LEU A 218 15.91 -12.77 5.00
CA LEU A 218 17.21 -13.13 4.44
C LEU A 218 17.61 -12.21 3.28
N LEU A 219 16.65 -11.71 2.49
CA LEU A 219 16.93 -10.79 1.37
C LEU A 219 17.42 -9.41 1.84
N ILE A 220 16.95 -8.93 2.99
CA ILE A 220 17.24 -7.57 3.46
C ILE A 220 18.33 -7.50 4.53
N VAL A 221 18.67 -8.62 5.19
CA VAL A 221 19.61 -8.62 6.33
C VAL A 221 20.99 -8.05 5.96
N GLU A 222 21.45 -8.26 4.72
CA GLU A 222 22.71 -7.70 4.23
C GLU A 222 22.68 -6.17 4.08
N LEU A 223 21.50 -5.61 3.77
CA LEU A 223 21.32 -4.16 3.55
C LEU A 223 20.95 -3.42 4.83
N SER A 224 20.09 -4.02 5.65
CA SER A 224 19.69 -3.48 6.94
C SER A 224 19.21 -4.62 7.85
N PRO A 225 20.09 -5.14 8.73
CA PRO A 225 19.72 -6.16 9.70
C PRO A 225 18.58 -5.70 10.61
N PHE A 226 18.57 -4.41 10.96
CA PHE A 226 17.52 -3.81 11.79
C PHE A 226 16.15 -3.86 11.10
N LEU A 227 16.06 -3.46 9.82
CA LEU A 227 14.82 -3.51 9.07
C LEU A 227 14.33 -4.95 8.91
N GLY A 228 15.24 -5.89 8.63
CA GLY A 228 14.95 -7.32 8.57
C GLY A 228 14.33 -7.84 9.88
N PHE A 229 14.98 -7.57 11.01
CA PHE A 229 14.49 -7.98 12.32
C PHE A 229 13.13 -7.33 12.67
N ALA A 230 13.01 -6.01 12.48
CA ALA A 230 11.77 -5.28 12.73
C ALA A 230 10.60 -5.87 11.93
N MET A 231 10.83 -6.23 10.66
CA MET A 231 9.79 -6.82 9.82
C MET A 231 9.46 -8.26 10.19
N ILE A 232 10.41 -9.07 10.67
CA ILE A 232 10.07 -10.38 11.28
C ILE A 232 9.09 -10.18 12.43
N VAL A 233 9.36 -9.22 13.32
CA VAL A 233 8.50 -8.94 14.48
C VAL A 233 7.11 -8.47 14.04
N VAL A 234 7.03 -7.49 13.14
CA VAL A 234 5.76 -6.94 12.65
C VAL A 234 4.95 -7.99 11.87
N ASN A 235 5.58 -8.74 10.98
CA ASN A 235 4.93 -9.80 10.20
C ASN A 235 4.50 -10.95 11.10
N GLY A 236 5.35 -11.39 12.03
CA GLY A 236 5.03 -12.41 13.03
C GLY A 236 3.86 -12.02 13.92
N ALA A 237 3.84 -10.79 14.43
CA ALA A 237 2.71 -10.26 15.20
C ALA A 237 1.42 -10.18 14.36
N SER A 238 1.52 -9.74 13.10
CA SER A 238 0.39 -9.69 12.18
C SER A 238 -0.19 -11.09 11.94
N ILE A 239 0.65 -12.07 11.62
CA ILE A 239 0.26 -13.47 11.41
C ILE A 239 -0.38 -14.06 12.68
N TYR A 240 0.25 -13.85 13.85
CA TYR A 240 -0.28 -14.31 15.13
C TYR A 240 -1.68 -13.77 15.39
N PHE A 241 -1.89 -12.45 15.27
CA PHE A 241 -3.19 -11.85 15.53
C PHE A 241 -4.24 -12.24 14.49
N VAL A 242 -3.87 -12.39 13.21
CA VAL A 242 -4.78 -12.91 12.18
C VAL A 242 -5.18 -14.37 12.48
N SER A 243 -4.25 -15.22 12.93
CA SER A 243 -4.56 -16.60 13.33
C SER A 243 -5.59 -16.68 14.47
N LYS A 244 -5.60 -15.67 15.35
CA LYS A 244 -6.57 -15.50 16.44
C LYS A 244 -7.82 -14.71 16.03
N LYS A 245 -8.01 -14.44 14.73
CA LYS A 245 -9.12 -13.66 14.17
C LYS A 245 -9.26 -12.25 14.77
N ARG A 246 -8.16 -11.65 15.23
CA ARG A 246 -8.16 -10.32 15.84
C ARG A 246 -7.92 -9.25 14.78
N LYS A 247 -8.75 -8.19 14.79
CA LYS A 247 -8.67 -7.07 13.84
C LYS A 247 -7.30 -6.38 13.80
N MET A 248 -6.58 -6.41 14.91
CA MET A 248 -5.24 -5.82 15.04
C MET A 248 -4.25 -6.39 14.01
N GLY A 249 -4.33 -7.69 13.70
CA GLY A 249 -3.41 -8.31 12.73
C GLY A 249 -3.58 -7.73 11.32
N TYR A 250 -4.82 -7.45 10.92
CA TYR A 250 -5.11 -6.79 9.65
C TYR A 250 -4.69 -5.32 9.64
N LEU A 251 -4.83 -4.64 10.78
CA LEU A 251 -4.38 -3.25 10.91
C LEU A 251 -2.86 -3.16 10.77
N LEU A 252 -2.12 -4.01 11.48
CA LEU A 252 -0.66 -4.10 11.38
C LEU A 252 -0.21 -4.43 9.95
N ALA A 253 -0.83 -5.43 9.32
CA ALA A 253 -0.52 -5.78 7.93
C ALA A 253 -0.77 -4.62 6.96
N ALA A 254 -1.84 -3.84 7.16
CA ALA A 254 -2.15 -2.67 6.35
C ALA A 254 -1.24 -1.46 6.63
N SER A 255 -0.77 -1.31 7.88
CA SER A 255 0.02 -0.15 8.32
C SER A 255 1.52 -0.38 8.31
N LYS A 256 2.01 -1.58 7.95
CA LYS A 256 3.42 -1.93 8.15
C LYS A 256 4.40 -0.99 7.43
N PHE A 257 4.08 -0.57 6.21
CA PHE A 257 4.93 0.36 5.48
C PHE A 257 4.87 1.77 6.08
N MET A 258 3.75 2.15 6.71
CA MET A 258 3.70 3.39 7.49
C MET A 258 4.60 3.30 8.73
N LEU A 259 4.69 2.12 9.37
CA LEU A 259 5.61 1.89 10.49
C LEU A 259 7.09 2.02 10.07
N TRP A 260 7.41 1.91 8.78
CA TRP A 260 8.76 2.19 8.30
C TRP A 260 9.16 3.66 8.49
N LEU A 261 8.20 4.58 8.52
CA LEU A 261 8.49 5.98 8.88
C LEU A 261 8.97 6.11 10.33
N CYS A 262 8.60 5.17 11.22
CA CYS A 262 9.10 5.16 12.59
C CYS A 262 10.53 4.62 12.68
N VAL A 263 10.93 3.74 11.74
CA VAL A 263 12.30 3.21 11.65
C VAL A 263 13.31 4.33 11.38
N LEU A 264 12.89 5.44 10.76
CA LEU A 264 13.69 6.63 10.50
C LEU A 264 14.27 7.30 11.76
N PHE A 265 13.65 7.11 12.92
CA PHE A 265 14.13 7.71 14.17
C PHE A 265 15.24 6.89 14.84
N VAL A 266 15.54 5.71 14.31
CA VAL A 266 16.49 4.74 14.91
C VAL A 266 17.70 4.48 14.00
N MET A 267 17.61 4.86 12.71
CA MET A 267 18.70 4.78 11.73
C MET A 267 19.46 6.09 11.65
#